data_AF-F9RCG8-F1
#
_entry.id   AF-F9RCG8-F1
#
_cell.length_a   1.000
_cell.length_b   1.000
_cell.length_c   1.000
_cell.angle_alpha   90.00
_cell.angle_beta   90.00
_cell.angle_gamma   90.00
#
_symmetry.space_group_name_H-M   'P 1'
#
loop_
_entity.id
_entity.type
_entity.pdbx_description
1 polymer ?
#
loop_
_entity_poly.entity_id
_entity_poly.type
_entity_poly.pdbx_seq_one_letter_code
_entity_poly.pdbx_strand_id
1 'polypeptide(L)'
;MHSNRIVTRNIDKIRDDVESATTQDDLLTLIKHVETHSGPLNYRDPTLQALKWLLTAFCALLLFLIFIHNDFEWVSYITHYLIDDAGFWMPVIWAVIAMNFLYDRGIYPISAGLNLLLLSALMAVVVMYVPRWPKTFWNAVEELIALISFGFSDYRFDKELTFVVLVFLLTIGLWGWLYFRANWRKPMSDRIFLRDALINNELTEIKGQDADNVKSLAKQFNEFRLGGNSGKIVLLCQGRYQKPGSKFAFRLFHFQYTVTKNKTKSTSGGGYQSTTTEEVHNRYGILLDFPYASSLTINGYKKASYKGVDYHSESTAFNRFYTVRSKEALTAARVLKPAVIDRLIELRQQFDYPTLDINDQGRMCISTSTPLISEKRQHSLSNPTEFYQEIAGHTELVGVNKMLDYAHDLLRLSDNNFQQDS
;
A
#
# COMPACT_ATOMS: atom_id res chain seq x y z
N MET A 1 -5.45 -32.31 10.67
CA MET A 1 -4.72 -31.08 11.09
C MET A 1 -3.62 -30.63 10.13
N HIS A 2 -3.08 -31.50 9.25
CA HIS A 2 -2.16 -31.10 8.15
C HIS A 2 -2.77 -30.18 7.06
N SER A 3 -4.08 -29.93 7.11
CA SER A 3 -4.81 -29.21 6.05
C SER A 3 -4.35 -27.76 5.87
N ASN A 4 -4.14 -26.98 6.95
CA ASN A 4 -3.86 -25.54 6.81
C ASN A 4 -2.46 -25.25 6.29
N ARG A 5 -1.47 -26.07 6.66
CA ARG A 5 -0.12 -25.98 6.08
C ARG A 5 -0.15 -26.29 4.57
N ILE A 6 -0.93 -27.28 4.15
CA ILE A 6 -1.14 -27.60 2.73
C ILE A 6 -1.83 -26.42 2.03
N VAL A 7 -2.88 -25.84 2.63
CA VAL A 7 -3.57 -24.64 2.10
C VAL A 7 -2.59 -23.48 1.91
N THR A 8 -1.77 -23.17 2.93
CA THR A 8 -0.76 -22.11 2.84
C THR A 8 0.20 -22.37 1.69
N ARG A 9 0.75 -23.59 1.59
CA ARG A 9 1.66 -23.97 0.51
C ARG A 9 1.01 -23.88 -0.87
N ASN A 10 -0.25 -24.27 -1.01
CA ASN A 10 -0.99 -24.19 -2.26
C ASN A 10 -1.24 -22.73 -2.66
N ILE A 11 -1.61 -21.87 -1.72
CA ILE A 11 -1.81 -20.43 -1.96
C ILE A 11 -0.49 -19.73 -2.30
N ASP A 12 0.60 -20.09 -1.62
CA ASP A 12 1.93 -19.56 -1.92
C ASP A 12 2.39 -19.99 -3.32
N LYS A 13 2.16 -21.25 -3.69
CA LYS A 13 2.40 -21.70 -5.06
C LYS A 13 1.58 -20.92 -6.09
N ILE A 14 0.28 -20.74 -5.86
CA ILE A 14 -0.58 -19.93 -6.74
C ILE A 14 -0.01 -18.51 -6.87
N ARG A 15 0.47 -17.92 -5.77
CA ARG A 15 1.08 -16.60 -5.77
C ARG A 15 2.33 -16.57 -6.65
N ASP A 16 3.23 -17.53 -6.47
CA ASP A 16 4.46 -17.61 -7.25
C ASP A 16 4.14 -17.82 -8.75
N ASP A 17 3.14 -18.66 -9.06
CA ASP A 17 2.67 -18.90 -10.41
C ASP A 17 2.13 -17.59 -11.04
N VAL A 18 1.29 -16.81 -10.33
CA VAL A 18 0.82 -15.48 -10.77
C VAL A 18 1.97 -14.52 -11.02
N GLU A 19 2.97 -14.50 -10.15
CA GLU A 19 4.11 -13.60 -10.28
C GLU A 19 5.05 -13.98 -11.44
N SER A 20 5.15 -15.27 -11.74
CA SER A 20 5.93 -15.81 -12.85
C SER A 20 5.22 -15.74 -14.20
N ALA A 21 3.90 -15.51 -14.22
CA ALA A 21 3.10 -15.47 -15.44
C ALA A 21 3.61 -14.38 -16.40
N THR A 22 3.87 -14.80 -17.64
CA THR A 22 4.34 -13.92 -18.72
C THR A 22 3.31 -13.75 -19.82
N THR A 23 2.36 -14.67 -19.90
CA THR A 23 1.28 -14.67 -20.90
C THR A 23 -0.08 -14.71 -20.23
N GLN A 24 -1.11 -14.31 -20.98
CA GLN A 24 -2.49 -14.42 -20.52
C GLN A 24 -2.91 -15.89 -20.34
N ASP A 25 -2.42 -16.80 -21.18
CA ASP A 25 -2.72 -18.24 -21.08
C ASP A 25 -2.20 -18.87 -19.79
N ASP A 26 -1.06 -18.39 -19.28
CA ASP A 26 -0.54 -18.78 -17.95
C ASP A 26 -1.57 -18.45 -16.86
N LEU A 27 -2.14 -17.24 -16.91
CA LEU A 27 -3.14 -16.77 -15.94
C LEU A 27 -4.46 -17.55 -16.07
N LEU A 28 -4.91 -17.82 -17.28
CA LEU A 28 -6.12 -18.62 -17.55
C LEU A 28 -5.97 -20.06 -17.06
N THR A 29 -4.82 -20.67 -17.31
CA THR A 29 -4.47 -22.01 -16.82
C THR A 29 -4.47 -22.04 -15.29
N LEU A 30 -3.95 -21.00 -14.65
CA LEU A 30 -3.97 -20.85 -13.20
C LEU A 30 -5.40 -20.77 -12.65
N ILE A 31 -6.28 -19.97 -13.27
CA ILE A 31 -7.68 -19.86 -12.83
C ILE A 31 -8.39 -21.22 -12.95
N LYS A 32 -8.19 -21.95 -14.05
CA LYS A 32 -8.69 -23.34 -14.22
C LYS A 32 -8.11 -24.29 -13.17
N HIS A 33 -6.83 -24.14 -12.83
CA HIS A 33 -6.21 -24.94 -11.78
C HIS A 33 -6.86 -24.66 -10.42
N VAL A 34 -7.20 -23.41 -10.11
CA VAL A 34 -7.91 -23.04 -8.88
C VAL A 34 -9.34 -23.60 -8.87
N GLU A 35 -10.03 -23.56 -10.00
CA GLU A 35 -11.39 -24.13 -10.17
C GLU A 35 -11.42 -25.64 -9.95
N THR A 36 -10.46 -26.36 -10.53
CA THR A 36 -10.37 -27.82 -10.51
C THR A 36 -9.46 -28.35 -9.38
N HIS A 37 -9.02 -27.48 -8.47
CA HIS A 37 -8.04 -27.85 -7.45
C HIS A 37 -8.60 -28.92 -6.52
N SER A 38 -7.95 -30.09 -6.50
CA SER A 38 -8.37 -31.25 -5.70
C SER A 38 -8.03 -31.13 -4.21
N GLY A 39 -7.16 -30.18 -3.84
CA GLY A 39 -6.72 -29.93 -2.47
C GLY A 39 -7.54 -28.87 -1.71
N PRO A 40 -7.32 -28.73 -0.39
CA PRO A 40 -7.96 -27.68 0.38
C PRO A 40 -7.36 -26.30 0.01
N LEU A 41 -8.24 -25.36 -0.37
CA LEU A 41 -7.92 -23.93 -0.55
C LEU A 41 -8.57 -23.02 0.50
N ASN A 42 -9.33 -23.62 1.42
CA ASN A 42 -10.00 -22.94 2.50
C ASN A 42 -9.38 -23.37 3.83
N TYR A 43 -8.93 -22.40 4.60
CA TYR A 43 -8.43 -22.63 5.95
C TYR A 43 -9.55 -23.14 6.87
N ARG A 44 -9.23 -24.11 7.73
CA ARG A 44 -10.13 -24.64 8.75
C ARG A 44 -9.52 -24.42 10.12
N ASP A 45 -10.03 -23.44 10.86
CA ASP A 45 -9.42 -22.92 12.08
C ASP A 45 -10.37 -22.95 13.30
N PRO A 46 -10.99 -24.09 13.67
CA PRO A 46 -11.99 -24.11 14.74
C PRO A 46 -11.42 -23.64 16.09
N THR A 47 -10.18 -24.03 16.42
CA THR A 47 -9.50 -23.64 17.67
C THR A 47 -9.18 -22.15 17.71
N LEU A 48 -8.68 -21.57 16.61
CA LEU A 48 -8.36 -20.14 16.57
C LEU A 48 -9.63 -19.28 16.48
N GLN A 49 -10.70 -19.77 15.85
CA GLN A 49 -12.00 -19.10 15.85
C GLN A 49 -12.63 -19.08 17.24
N ALA A 50 -12.57 -20.20 17.98
CA ALA A 50 -13.01 -20.26 19.37
C ALA A 50 -12.19 -19.30 20.24
N LEU A 51 -10.86 -19.31 20.11
CA LEU A 51 -9.97 -18.40 20.82
C LEU A 51 -10.28 -16.93 20.50
N LYS A 52 -10.51 -16.58 19.22
CA LYS A 52 -10.92 -15.24 18.79
C LYS A 52 -12.18 -14.75 19.50
N TRP A 53 -13.21 -15.59 19.58
CA TRP A 53 -14.46 -15.22 20.26
C TRP A 53 -14.30 -15.14 21.77
N LEU A 54 -13.52 -16.04 22.37
CA LEU A 54 -13.18 -15.99 23.80
C LEU A 54 -12.48 -14.68 24.15
N LEU A 55 -11.45 -14.30 23.40
CA LEU A 55 -10.71 -13.05 23.60
C LEU A 55 -11.60 -11.82 23.38
N THR A 56 -12.52 -11.87 22.41
CA THR A 56 -13.49 -10.80 22.16
C THR A 56 -14.42 -10.62 23.35
N ALA A 57 -14.98 -11.72 23.87
CA ALA A 57 -15.81 -11.70 25.07
C ALA A 57 -15.03 -11.22 26.29
N PHE A 58 -13.77 -11.64 26.41
CA PHE A 58 -12.89 -11.22 27.49
C PHE A 58 -12.55 -9.73 27.42
N CYS A 59 -12.25 -9.18 26.25
CA CYS A 59 -12.08 -7.73 26.05
C CYS A 59 -13.34 -6.95 26.46
N ALA A 60 -14.53 -7.41 26.05
CA ALA A 60 -15.78 -6.75 26.42
C ALA A 60 -16.02 -6.77 27.93
N LEU A 61 -15.72 -7.91 28.58
CA LEU A 61 -15.79 -8.04 30.03
C LEU A 61 -14.81 -7.09 30.73
N LEU A 62 -13.56 -7.00 30.27
CA LEU A 62 -12.56 -6.10 30.86
C LEU A 62 -12.95 -4.63 30.74
N LEU A 63 -13.48 -4.21 29.59
CA LEU A 63 -13.98 -2.85 29.40
C LEU A 63 -15.17 -2.56 30.32
N PHE A 64 -16.07 -3.53 30.50
CA PHE A 64 -17.18 -3.42 31.43
C PHE A 64 -16.68 -3.29 32.88
N LEU A 65 -15.74 -4.15 33.30
CA LEU A 65 -15.17 -4.12 34.66
C LEU A 65 -14.47 -2.79 34.95
N ILE A 66 -13.70 -2.24 34.00
CA ILE A 66 -13.09 -0.91 34.16
C ILE A 66 -14.17 0.16 34.37
N PHE A 67 -15.27 0.09 33.61
CA PHE A 67 -16.33 1.09 33.70
C PHE A 67 -17.01 1.09 35.07
N ILE A 68 -17.25 -0.09 35.65
CA ILE A 68 -17.93 -0.23 36.95
C ILE A 68 -16.97 -0.25 38.15
N HIS A 69 -15.65 -0.21 37.92
CA HIS A 69 -14.63 -0.33 38.98
C HIS A 69 -14.81 0.69 40.10
N ASN A 70 -15.15 1.93 39.76
CA ASN A 70 -15.32 3.02 40.73
C ASN A 70 -16.58 2.88 41.59
N ASP A 71 -17.57 2.13 41.13
CA ASP A 71 -18.88 1.99 41.80
C ASP A 71 -18.93 0.78 42.73
N PHE A 72 -17.97 -0.14 42.63
CA PHE A 72 -18.01 -1.44 43.31
C PHE A 72 -16.62 -1.93 43.75
N GLU A 73 -16.35 -1.94 45.05
CA GLU A 73 -15.07 -2.41 45.62
C GLU A 73 -14.72 -3.87 45.25
N TRP A 74 -15.72 -4.74 45.12
CA TRP A 74 -15.50 -6.14 44.72
C TRP A 74 -14.93 -6.27 43.30
N VAL A 75 -15.19 -5.29 42.43
CA VAL A 75 -14.64 -5.26 41.07
C VAL A 75 -13.14 -5.04 41.10
N SER A 76 -12.66 -4.16 41.98
CA SER A 76 -11.23 -3.91 42.18
C SER A 76 -10.48 -5.18 42.61
N TYR A 77 -11.10 -5.98 43.49
CA TYR A 77 -10.55 -7.29 43.84
C TYR A 77 -10.46 -8.20 42.61
N ILE A 78 -11.56 -8.35 41.85
CA ILE A 78 -11.58 -9.23 40.67
C ILE A 78 -10.61 -8.76 39.57
N THR A 79 -10.52 -7.46 39.29
CA THR A 79 -9.59 -6.94 38.28
C THR A 79 -8.14 -7.21 38.68
N HIS A 80 -7.81 -7.01 39.96
CA HIS A 80 -6.47 -7.29 40.49
C HIS A 80 -6.07 -8.75 40.29
N TYR A 81 -6.93 -9.71 40.67
CA TYR A 81 -6.64 -11.14 40.44
C TYR A 81 -6.54 -11.49 38.96
N LEU A 82 -7.46 -10.99 38.12
CA LEU A 82 -7.44 -11.26 36.68
C LEU A 82 -6.15 -10.77 36.00
N ILE A 83 -5.63 -9.62 36.42
CA ILE A 83 -4.42 -9.01 35.89
C ILE A 83 -3.19 -9.73 36.40
N ASP A 84 -3.09 -9.97 37.71
CA ASP A 84 -1.93 -10.66 38.28
C ASP A 84 -1.82 -12.09 37.74
N ASP A 85 -2.96 -12.80 37.61
CA ASP A 85 -3.00 -14.15 37.06
C ASP A 85 -2.80 -14.19 35.54
N ALA A 86 -2.91 -13.05 34.83
CA ALA A 86 -2.61 -13.02 33.40
C ALA A 86 -1.15 -13.32 33.07
N GLY A 87 -0.23 -13.16 34.03
CA GLY A 87 1.15 -13.62 33.89
C GLY A 87 1.27 -15.12 33.63
N PHE A 88 0.25 -15.92 33.96
CA PHE A 88 0.21 -17.35 33.70
C PHE A 88 -0.33 -17.67 32.31
N TRP A 89 -1.50 -17.17 31.94
CA TRP A 89 -2.17 -17.62 30.72
C TRP A 89 -1.83 -16.79 29.49
N MET A 90 -1.49 -15.50 29.64
CA MET A 90 -1.22 -14.61 28.50
C MET A 90 -0.02 -15.05 27.66
N PRO A 91 1.13 -15.46 28.25
CA PRO A 91 2.26 -15.97 27.48
C PRO A 91 1.90 -17.25 26.72
N VAL A 92 1.02 -18.09 27.30
CA VAL A 92 0.53 -19.32 26.63
C VAL A 92 -0.28 -18.94 25.39
N ILE A 93 -1.22 -18.00 25.49
CA ILE A 93 -2.00 -17.54 24.33
C ILE A 93 -1.11 -16.92 23.25
N TRP A 94 -0.15 -16.08 23.64
CA TRP A 94 0.84 -15.48 22.71
C TRP A 94 1.63 -16.56 21.98
N ALA A 95 2.17 -17.52 22.72
CA ALA A 95 2.93 -18.63 22.17
C ALA A 95 2.07 -19.52 21.27
N VAL A 96 0.80 -19.79 21.62
CA VAL A 96 -0.12 -20.56 20.77
C VAL A 96 -0.33 -19.86 19.42
N ILE A 97 -0.61 -18.55 19.42
CA ILE A 97 -0.81 -17.79 18.17
C ILE A 97 0.47 -17.80 17.34
N ALA A 98 1.62 -17.49 17.96
CA ALA A 98 2.91 -17.45 17.29
C ALA A 98 3.33 -18.82 16.72
N MET A 99 3.20 -19.90 17.49
CA MET A 99 3.56 -21.24 17.04
C MET A 99 2.64 -21.74 15.93
N ASN A 100 1.36 -21.37 15.93
CA ASN A 100 0.47 -21.67 14.81
C ASN A 100 0.86 -20.94 13.53
N PHE A 101 1.24 -19.67 13.65
CA PHE A 101 1.75 -18.92 12.52
C PHE A 101 3.02 -19.56 11.93
N LEU A 102 3.93 -20.05 12.79
CA LEU A 102 5.12 -20.79 12.37
C LEU A 102 4.80 -22.17 11.79
N TYR A 103 3.78 -22.85 12.32
CA TYR A 103 3.30 -24.14 11.83
C TYR A 103 2.79 -24.04 10.39
N ASP A 104 1.98 -23.02 10.12
CA ASP A 104 1.43 -22.79 8.79
C ASP A 104 2.51 -22.51 7.74
N ARG A 105 3.63 -21.90 8.13
CA ARG A 105 4.81 -21.67 7.29
C ARG A 105 5.75 -22.88 7.21
N GLY A 106 5.45 -23.95 7.93
CA GLY A 106 6.28 -25.15 7.97
C GLY A 106 7.61 -25.01 8.72
N ILE A 107 7.79 -23.93 9.49
CA ILE A 107 8.97 -23.69 10.33
C ILE A 107 8.87 -24.53 11.62
N TYR A 108 7.65 -24.75 12.10
CA TYR A 108 7.37 -25.46 13.34
C TYR A 108 6.46 -26.68 13.09
N PRO A 109 6.71 -27.85 13.69
CA PRO A 109 6.02 -29.08 13.30
C PRO A 109 4.70 -29.36 14.04
N ILE A 110 4.35 -28.60 15.09
CA ILE A 110 3.21 -28.92 15.98
C ILE A 110 2.00 -27.99 15.73
N SER A 111 0.81 -28.59 15.61
CA SER A 111 -0.45 -27.91 15.28
C SER A 111 -1.15 -27.24 16.48
N ALA A 112 -2.11 -26.35 16.20
CA ALA A 112 -2.81 -25.51 17.18
C ALA A 112 -3.31 -26.18 18.45
N GLY A 113 -4.10 -27.25 18.32
CA GLY A 113 -4.74 -27.89 19.46
C GLY A 113 -3.72 -28.53 20.41
N LEU A 114 -2.63 -29.06 19.85
CA LEU A 114 -1.53 -29.61 20.62
C LEU A 114 -0.68 -28.50 21.26
N ASN A 115 -0.49 -27.37 20.58
CA ASN A 115 0.27 -26.24 21.11
C ASN A 115 -0.38 -25.70 22.38
N LEU A 116 -1.71 -25.56 22.43
CA LEU A 116 -2.38 -25.08 23.64
C LEU A 116 -2.13 -26.01 24.84
N LEU A 117 -2.31 -27.32 24.66
CA LEU A 117 -2.08 -28.29 25.74
C LEU A 117 -0.61 -28.33 26.18
N LEU A 118 0.33 -28.39 25.23
CA LEU A 118 1.76 -28.44 25.51
C LEU A 118 2.25 -27.17 26.19
N LEU A 119 1.82 -26.00 25.72
CA LEU A 119 2.22 -24.72 26.29
C LEU A 119 1.59 -24.47 27.67
N SER A 120 0.35 -24.91 27.89
CA SER A 120 -0.24 -24.90 29.22
C SER A 120 0.51 -25.81 30.20
N ALA A 121 0.89 -27.02 29.77
CA ALA A 121 1.69 -27.93 30.59
C ALA A 121 3.08 -27.38 30.88
N LEU A 122 3.73 -26.78 29.87
CA LEU A 122 5.03 -26.11 30.03
C LEU A 122 4.91 -24.93 31.01
N MET A 123 3.83 -24.15 30.92
CA MET A 123 3.60 -23.05 31.85
C MET A 123 3.43 -23.55 33.29
N ALA A 124 2.70 -24.65 33.51
CA ALA A 124 2.61 -25.26 34.85
C ALA A 124 3.99 -25.64 35.42
N VAL A 125 4.89 -26.15 34.58
CA VAL A 125 6.29 -26.42 34.97
C VAL A 125 7.03 -25.11 35.29
N VAL A 126 6.92 -24.09 34.45
CA VAL A 126 7.55 -22.77 34.69
C VAL A 126 7.11 -22.20 36.04
N VAL A 127 5.82 -22.26 36.36
CA VAL A 127 5.30 -21.76 37.64
C VAL A 127 5.82 -22.54 38.83
N MET A 128 5.99 -23.86 38.69
CA MET A 128 6.54 -24.72 39.73
C MET A 128 8.00 -24.37 40.06
N TYR A 129 8.82 -24.08 39.05
CA TYR A 129 10.25 -23.80 39.23
C TYR A 129 10.59 -22.31 39.35
N VAL A 130 9.67 -21.43 38.92
CA VAL A 130 9.80 -19.97 39.00
C VAL A 130 8.56 -19.39 39.67
N PRO A 131 8.45 -19.47 41.02
CA PRO A 131 7.25 -19.02 41.74
C PRO A 131 6.95 -17.51 41.57
N ARG A 132 7.95 -16.72 41.18
CA ARG A 132 7.82 -15.28 40.91
C ARG A 132 7.54 -14.96 39.43
N TRP A 133 7.25 -15.98 38.60
CA TRP A 133 7.05 -15.81 37.16
C TRP A 133 6.05 -14.71 36.80
N PRO A 134 4.84 -14.61 37.38
CA PRO A 134 3.90 -13.55 37.01
C PRO A 134 4.47 -12.14 37.21
N LYS A 135 5.19 -11.94 38.32
CA LYS A 135 5.86 -10.67 38.59
C LYS A 135 6.97 -10.39 37.58
N THR A 136 7.78 -11.40 37.26
CA THR A 136 8.83 -11.28 36.24
C THR A 136 8.25 -10.97 34.86
N PHE A 137 7.15 -11.62 34.48
CA PHE A 137 6.44 -11.37 33.24
C PHE A 137 5.94 -9.93 33.17
N TRP A 138 5.23 -9.46 34.19
CA TRP A 138 4.71 -8.10 34.22
C TRP A 138 5.81 -7.05 34.21
N ASN A 139 6.91 -7.26 34.93
CA ASN A 139 8.08 -6.37 34.86
C ASN A 139 8.65 -6.31 33.43
N ALA A 140 8.77 -7.45 32.75
CA ALA A 140 9.27 -7.48 31.38
C ALA A 140 8.31 -6.79 30.39
N VAL A 141 7.01 -6.91 30.59
CA VAL A 141 5.98 -6.20 29.81
C VAL A 141 6.08 -4.69 30.02
N GLU A 142 6.22 -4.24 31.28
CA GLU A 142 6.41 -2.83 31.62
C GLU A 142 7.69 -2.25 30.98
N GLU A 143 8.80 -2.98 31.05
CA GLU A 143 10.07 -2.58 30.42
C GLU A 143 9.94 -2.49 28.89
N LEU A 144 9.26 -3.44 28.26
CA LEU A 144 9.01 -3.43 26.82
C LEU A 144 8.15 -2.23 26.40
N ILE A 145 7.11 -1.91 27.16
CA ILE A 145 6.26 -0.74 26.90
C ILE A 145 7.07 0.54 27.07
N ALA A 146 7.86 0.66 28.14
CA ALA A 146 8.73 1.81 28.37
C ALA A 146 9.70 2.04 27.19
N LEU A 147 10.22 0.96 26.61
CA LEU A 147 11.10 1.00 25.43
C LEU A 147 10.35 1.51 24.18
N ILE A 148 9.15 0.99 23.91
CA ILE A 148 8.35 1.33 22.72
C ILE A 148 7.73 2.72 22.83
N SER A 149 7.49 3.21 24.05
CA SER A 149 6.99 4.56 24.32
C SER A 149 8.05 5.66 24.16
N PHE A 150 9.24 5.38 23.60
CA PHE A 150 10.29 6.36 23.27
C PHE A 150 10.57 7.41 24.36
N GLY A 151 10.53 7.01 25.64
CA GLY A 151 10.83 7.91 26.75
C GLY A 151 9.70 8.85 27.19
N PHE A 152 8.44 8.61 26.81
CA PHE A 152 7.27 9.19 27.51
C PHE A 152 7.07 8.55 28.92
N SER A 153 8.15 8.44 29.69
CA SER A 153 8.28 7.62 30.91
C SER A 153 7.58 8.18 32.15
N ASP A 154 7.02 9.39 32.09
CA ASP A 154 6.27 9.96 33.22
C ASP A 154 4.86 9.40 33.35
N TYR A 155 4.33 8.74 32.31
CA TYR A 155 3.10 7.97 32.40
C TYR A 155 3.43 6.52 32.73
N ARG A 156 3.50 6.20 34.03
CA ARG A 156 3.28 4.82 34.47
C ARG A 156 1.83 4.50 34.10
N PHE A 157 1.65 3.83 32.96
CA PHE A 157 0.35 3.27 32.61
C PHE A 157 -0.07 2.36 33.77
N ASP A 158 -1.30 2.53 34.22
CA ASP A 158 -1.89 1.60 35.16
C ASP A 158 -1.77 0.18 34.56
N LYS A 159 -1.40 -0.80 35.40
CA LYS A 159 -1.31 -2.20 35.00
C LYS A 159 -2.64 -2.66 34.39
N GLU A 160 -3.75 -2.16 34.91
CA GLU A 160 -5.09 -2.46 34.37
C GLU A 160 -5.26 -1.98 32.93
N LEU A 161 -4.92 -0.73 32.66
CA LEU A 161 -5.01 -0.15 31.32
C LEU A 161 -4.05 -0.84 30.34
N THR A 162 -2.83 -1.11 30.79
CA THR A 162 -1.81 -1.84 30.02
C THR A 162 -2.32 -3.22 29.59
N PHE A 163 -2.87 -3.97 30.55
CA PHE A 163 -3.42 -5.29 30.30
C PHE A 163 -4.53 -5.25 29.26
N VAL A 164 -5.50 -4.34 29.39
CA VAL A 164 -6.62 -4.21 28.44
C VAL A 164 -6.12 -3.88 27.04
N VAL A 165 -5.17 -2.95 26.91
CA VAL A 165 -4.57 -2.61 25.60
C VAL A 165 -3.91 -3.85 24.96
N LEU A 166 -3.17 -4.64 25.72
CA LEU A 166 -2.49 -5.82 25.19
C LEU A 166 -3.48 -6.92 24.74
N VAL A 167 -4.52 -7.20 25.52
CA VAL A 167 -5.58 -8.15 25.13
C VAL A 167 -6.32 -7.64 23.89
N PHE A 168 -6.58 -6.33 23.81
CA PHE A 168 -7.22 -5.71 22.66
C PHE A 168 -6.38 -5.82 21.38
N LEU A 169 -5.08 -5.47 21.45
CA LEU A 169 -4.14 -5.60 20.33
C LEU A 169 -4.03 -7.04 19.85
N LEU A 170 -3.97 -8.00 20.79
CA LEU A 170 -3.94 -9.42 20.46
C LEU A 170 -5.23 -9.87 19.77
N THR A 171 -6.38 -9.42 20.27
CA THR A 171 -7.69 -9.73 19.67
C THR A 171 -7.78 -9.19 18.25
N ILE A 172 -7.39 -7.94 18.02
CA ILE A 172 -7.33 -7.33 16.68
C ILE A 172 -6.36 -8.06 15.77
N GLY A 173 -5.17 -8.41 16.28
CA GLY A 173 -4.16 -9.14 15.51
C GLY A 173 -4.68 -10.50 15.03
N LEU A 174 -5.33 -11.26 15.90
CA LEU A 174 -5.95 -12.54 15.58
C LEU A 174 -7.13 -12.39 14.59
N TRP A 175 -7.97 -11.36 14.79
CA TRP A 175 -9.05 -11.01 13.86
C TRP A 175 -8.51 -10.70 12.47
N GLY A 176 -7.50 -9.83 12.37
CA GLY A 176 -6.86 -9.47 11.12
C GLY A 176 -6.25 -10.67 10.42
N TRP A 177 -5.49 -11.49 11.15
CA TRP A 177 -4.86 -12.69 10.59
C TRP A 177 -5.89 -13.67 10.01
N LEU A 178 -6.94 -14.00 10.77
CA LEU A 178 -8.01 -14.88 10.31
C LEU A 178 -8.80 -14.28 9.13
N TYR A 179 -9.02 -12.96 9.15
CA TYR A 179 -9.67 -12.25 8.05
C TYR A 179 -8.85 -12.31 6.76
N PHE A 180 -7.54 -12.01 6.81
CA PHE A 180 -6.67 -12.08 5.63
C PHE A 180 -6.60 -13.49 5.05
N ARG A 181 -6.53 -14.51 5.91
CA ARG A 181 -6.56 -15.91 5.49
C ARG A 181 -7.88 -16.30 4.83
N ALA A 182 -9.02 -15.90 5.40
CA ALA A 182 -10.32 -16.18 4.82
C ALA A 182 -10.53 -15.48 3.47
N ASN A 183 -9.93 -14.30 3.29
CA ASN A 183 -10.13 -13.45 2.11
C ASN A 183 -8.95 -13.44 1.14
N TRP A 184 -8.07 -14.46 1.17
CA TRP A 184 -6.85 -14.52 0.34
C TRP A 184 -7.12 -14.39 -1.17
N ARG A 185 -8.29 -14.85 -1.62
CA ARG A 185 -8.72 -14.78 -3.02
C ARG A 185 -8.84 -13.34 -3.54
N LYS A 186 -9.24 -12.38 -2.69
CA LYS A 186 -9.45 -10.99 -3.09
C LYS A 186 -8.16 -10.32 -3.58
N PRO A 187 -7.09 -10.19 -2.77
CA PRO A 187 -5.84 -9.60 -3.23
C PRO A 187 -5.19 -10.42 -4.36
N MET A 188 -5.40 -11.75 -4.37
CA MET A 188 -4.91 -12.58 -5.47
C MET A 188 -5.63 -12.27 -6.79
N SER A 189 -6.95 -12.08 -6.76
CA SER A 189 -7.74 -11.72 -7.95
C SER A 189 -7.40 -10.31 -8.43
N ASP A 190 -7.22 -9.36 -7.51
CA ASP A 190 -6.74 -8.01 -7.83
C ASP A 190 -5.37 -8.09 -8.54
N ARG A 191 -4.48 -8.97 -8.07
CA ARG A 191 -3.15 -9.17 -8.66
C ARG A 191 -3.19 -9.83 -10.03
N ILE A 192 -4.01 -10.88 -10.21
CA ILE A 192 -4.21 -11.55 -11.50
C ILE A 192 -4.75 -10.56 -12.53
N PHE A 193 -5.79 -9.80 -12.16
CA PHE A 193 -6.39 -8.80 -13.06
C PHE A 193 -5.40 -7.71 -13.46
N LEU A 194 -4.63 -7.17 -12.50
CA LEU A 194 -3.57 -6.21 -12.83
C LEU A 194 -2.54 -6.83 -13.78
N ARG A 195 -2.12 -8.09 -13.55
CA ARG A 195 -1.14 -8.76 -14.39
C ARG A 195 -1.66 -8.97 -15.81
N ASP A 196 -2.92 -9.40 -15.95
CA ASP A 196 -3.61 -9.51 -17.24
C ASP A 196 -3.63 -8.16 -17.97
N ALA A 197 -4.05 -7.10 -17.29
CA ALA A 197 -4.09 -5.76 -17.88
C ALA A 197 -2.71 -5.28 -18.34
N LEU A 198 -1.66 -5.58 -17.59
CA LEU A 198 -0.28 -5.27 -18.01
C LEU A 198 0.13 -6.08 -19.25
N ILE A 199 -0.13 -7.39 -19.28
CA ILE A 199 0.20 -8.27 -20.41
C ILE A 199 -0.55 -7.83 -21.68
N ASN A 200 -1.84 -7.56 -21.57
CA ASN A 200 -2.69 -7.07 -22.66
C ASN A 200 -2.16 -5.77 -23.28
N ASN A 201 -1.42 -4.95 -22.53
CA ASN A 201 -0.89 -3.67 -23.00
C ASN A 201 0.64 -3.69 -23.17
N GLU A 202 1.25 -4.87 -23.30
CA GLU A 202 2.69 -5.07 -23.49
C GLU A 202 3.57 -4.39 -22.42
N LEU A 203 3.05 -4.28 -21.19
CA LEU A 203 3.72 -3.69 -20.05
C LEU A 203 4.39 -4.78 -19.20
N THR A 204 5.67 -4.59 -18.89
CA THR A 204 6.40 -5.47 -17.98
C THR A 204 6.66 -4.74 -16.66
N GLU A 205 6.23 -5.31 -15.55
CA GLU A 205 6.50 -4.75 -14.23
C GLU A 205 7.98 -4.87 -13.86
N ILE A 206 8.57 -3.77 -13.36
CA ILE A 206 9.95 -3.71 -12.89
C ILE A 206 9.96 -3.93 -11.38
N LYS A 207 10.74 -4.92 -10.91
CA LYS A 207 10.85 -5.29 -9.49
C LYS A 207 12.31 -5.40 -9.05
N GLY A 208 12.55 -5.40 -7.74
CA GLY A 208 13.87 -5.70 -7.17
C GLY A 208 14.88 -4.56 -7.32
N GLN A 209 16.15 -4.91 -7.54
CA GLN A 209 17.25 -3.94 -7.67
C GLN A 209 17.13 -3.04 -8.91
N ASP A 210 16.42 -3.51 -9.94
CA ASP A 210 16.20 -2.76 -11.18
C ASP A 210 15.09 -1.71 -11.06
N ALA A 211 14.29 -1.76 -9.99
CA ALA A 211 13.27 -0.75 -9.74
C ALA A 211 13.92 0.54 -9.28
N ASP A 212 13.71 1.62 -10.04
CA ASP A 212 14.10 2.95 -9.59
C ASP A 212 13.43 3.23 -8.24
N ASN A 213 14.23 3.35 -7.18
CA ASN A 213 13.67 3.76 -5.89
C ASN A 213 13.29 5.25 -5.93
N VAL A 214 12.34 5.65 -5.09
CA VAL A 214 11.86 7.05 -5.00
C VAL A 214 13.02 8.03 -4.81
N LYS A 215 14.04 7.67 -4.04
CA LYS A 215 15.21 8.52 -3.80
C LYS A 215 16.01 8.78 -5.08
N SER A 216 16.16 7.79 -5.95
CA SER A 216 16.82 7.93 -7.25
C SER A 216 16.01 8.82 -8.19
N LEU A 217 14.69 8.58 -8.26
CA LEU A 217 13.79 9.39 -9.09
C LEU A 217 13.71 10.83 -8.58
N ALA A 218 13.71 11.06 -7.27
CA ALA A 218 13.69 12.40 -6.66
C ALA A 218 14.97 13.20 -6.91
N LYS A 219 16.09 12.54 -7.24
CA LYS A 219 17.30 13.25 -7.72
C LYS A 219 17.10 13.77 -9.14
N GLN A 220 16.34 13.04 -9.96
CA GLN A 220 16.16 13.33 -11.39
C GLN A 220 14.96 14.23 -11.67
N PHE A 221 13.85 14.03 -10.96
CA PHE A 221 12.60 14.76 -11.17
C PHE A 221 12.07 15.30 -9.84
N ASN A 222 11.53 16.50 -9.91
CA ASN A 222 10.92 17.17 -8.77
C ASN A 222 9.59 16.51 -8.34
N GLU A 223 8.89 15.82 -9.25
CA GLU A 223 7.64 15.10 -8.97
C GLU A 223 7.79 14.15 -7.77
N PHE A 224 8.90 13.41 -7.69
CA PHE A 224 9.12 12.41 -6.64
C PHE A 224 9.67 12.99 -5.34
N ARG A 225 9.78 14.33 -5.24
CA ARG A 225 10.08 15.04 -3.98
C ARG A 225 8.81 15.35 -3.19
N LEU A 226 7.64 15.16 -3.78
CA LEU A 226 6.36 15.37 -3.10
C LEU A 226 6.22 14.43 -1.89
N GLY A 227 5.72 14.99 -0.77
CA GLY A 227 5.57 14.26 0.49
C GLY A 227 6.88 13.93 1.21
N GLY A 228 8.03 14.42 0.71
CA GLY A 228 9.33 14.22 1.33
C GLY A 228 9.68 12.74 1.49
N ASN A 229 9.81 12.29 2.74
CA ASN A 229 10.20 10.90 3.04
C ASN A 229 9.05 9.89 2.99
N SER A 230 7.79 10.33 2.81
CA SER A 230 6.62 9.45 2.77
C SER A 230 6.37 8.82 1.39
N GLY A 231 7.09 9.26 0.36
CA GLY A 231 6.89 8.82 -1.01
C GLY A 231 7.24 7.35 -1.22
N LYS A 232 6.38 6.62 -1.94
CA LYS A 232 6.60 5.24 -2.40
C LYS A 232 6.14 5.04 -3.85
N ILE A 233 6.92 4.29 -4.63
CA ILE A 233 6.45 3.76 -5.91
C ILE A 233 5.64 2.50 -5.64
N VAL A 234 4.34 2.56 -5.95
CA VAL A 234 3.39 1.45 -5.78
C VAL A 234 3.47 0.48 -6.96
N LEU A 235 3.64 1.03 -8.17
CA LEU A 235 3.79 0.27 -9.40
C LEU A 235 4.81 0.97 -10.31
N LEU A 236 5.68 0.20 -10.93
CA LEU A 236 6.59 0.64 -11.98
C LEU A 236 6.59 -0.40 -13.09
N CYS A 237 6.27 0.02 -14.31
CA CYS A 237 6.29 -0.86 -15.48
C CYS A 237 7.13 -0.23 -16.58
N GLN A 238 7.68 -1.05 -17.47
CA GLN A 238 8.28 -0.62 -18.73
C GLN A 238 7.40 -1.05 -19.90
N GLY A 239 7.38 -0.21 -20.94
CA GLY A 239 6.69 -0.49 -22.18
C GLY A 239 7.38 0.18 -23.36
N ARG A 240 6.89 -0.13 -24.56
CA ARG A 240 7.33 0.49 -25.82
C ARG A 240 6.12 1.01 -26.56
N TYR A 241 6.13 2.30 -26.87
CA TYR A 241 5.11 2.88 -27.72
C TYR A 241 5.53 2.71 -29.18
N GLN A 242 4.62 2.18 -30.00
CA GLN A 242 4.83 1.97 -31.43
C GLN A 242 3.58 2.38 -32.21
N LYS A 243 3.59 3.58 -32.78
CA LYS A 243 2.62 4.01 -33.80
C LYS A 243 3.36 4.53 -35.03
N PRO A 244 2.72 4.57 -36.21
CA PRO A 244 3.33 5.17 -37.40
C PRO A 244 3.89 6.56 -37.07
N GLY A 245 5.17 6.80 -37.40
CA GLY A 245 5.84 8.08 -37.16
C GLY A 245 6.45 8.28 -35.77
N SER A 246 6.33 7.35 -34.81
CA SER A 246 7.04 7.47 -33.52
C SER A 246 7.22 6.16 -32.78
N LYS A 247 8.43 5.96 -32.25
CA LYS A 247 8.80 4.85 -31.39
C LYS A 247 9.59 5.37 -30.21
N PHE A 248 9.13 5.07 -29.00
CA PHE A 248 9.89 5.40 -27.79
C PHE A 248 9.66 4.35 -26.69
N ALA A 249 10.68 4.14 -25.87
CA ALA A 249 10.54 3.40 -24.62
C ALA A 249 9.99 4.33 -23.55
N PHE A 250 9.18 3.79 -22.64
CA PHE A 250 8.67 4.53 -21.50
C PHE A 250 8.62 3.67 -20.24
N ARG A 251 8.61 4.33 -19.09
CA ARG A 251 8.27 3.71 -17.80
C ARG A 251 6.98 4.29 -17.26
N LEU A 252 5.97 3.46 -17.03
CA LEU A 252 4.72 3.84 -16.37
C LEU A 252 4.91 3.74 -14.85
N PHE A 253 4.42 4.71 -14.08
CA PHE A 253 4.51 4.70 -12.63
C PHE A 253 3.18 5.04 -11.93
N HIS A 254 3.01 4.49 -10.74
CA HIS A 254 2.08 4.93 -9.71
C HIS A 254 2.88 5.29 -8.46
N PHE A 255 2.90 6.59 -8.13
CA PHE A 255 3.56 7.15 -6.98
C PHE A 255 2.53 7.57 -5.92
N GLN A 256 2.74 7.16 -4.68
CA GLN A 256 1.91 7.54 -3.54
C GLN A 256 2.75 8.27 -2.50
N TYR A 257 2.21 9.34 -1.91
CA TYR A 257 2.84 10.06 -0.81
C TYR A 257 1.80 10.58 0.18
N THR A 258 2.24 10.96 1.39
CA THR A 258 1.38 11.48 2.44
C THR A 258 1.73 12.93 2.75
N VAL A 259 0.73 13.77 3.00
CA VAL A 259 0.89 15.15 3.48
C VAL A 259 0.19 15.29 4.82
N THR A 260 0.95 15.69 5.84
CA THR A 260 0.42 16.01 7.16
C THR A 260 -0.03 17.47 7.20
N LYS A 261 -1.30 17.71 7.54
CA LYS A 261 -1.85 19.05 7.73
C LYS A 261 -2.22 19.27 9.19
N ASN A 262 -1.72 20.36 9.77
CA ASN A 262 -2.16 20.83 11.08
C ASN A 262 -3.27 21.86 10.88
N LYS A 263 -4.50 21.53 11.30
CA LYS A 263 -5.62 22.46 11.32
C LYS A 263 -5.83 22.96 12.74
N THR A 264 -5.63 24.26 12.96
CA THR A 264 -5.94 24.91 14.23
C THR A 264 -7.34 25.52 14.15
N LYS A 265 -8.25 25.10 15.03
CA LYS A 265 -9.58 25.72 15.20
C LYS A 265 -9.61 26.50 16.51
N SER A 266 -10.09 27.73 16.46
CA SER A 266 -10.42 28.51 17.65
C SER A 266 -11.66 27.92 18.32
N THR A 267 -11.58 27.63 19.61
CA THR A 267 -12.74 27.23 20.41
C THR A 267 -13.42 28.47 20.99
N SER A 268 -14.71 28.38 21.26
CA SER A 268 -15.58 29.48 21.71
C SER A 268 -15.23 30.10 23.08
N GLY A 269 -14.06 29.78 23.64
CA GLY A 269 -13.50 30.36 24.87
C GLY A 269 -12.07 30.90 24.73
N GLY A 270 -11.57 31.12 23.52
CA GLY A 270 -10.22 31.67 23.28
C GLY A 270 -9.08 30.63 23.28
N GLY A 271 -9.43 29.33 23.32
CA GLY A 271 -8.47 28.23 23.15
C GLY A 271 -8.27 27.84 21.69
N TYR A 272 -7.19 27.13 21.40
CA TYR A 272 -6.91 26.58 20.07
C TYR A 272 -6.88 25.06 20.13
N GLN A 273 -7.68 24.40 19.30
CA GLN A 273 -7.61 22.95 19.10
C GLN A 273 -6.86 22.66 17.80
N SER A 274 -5.72 21.99 17.89
CA SER A 274 -4.95 21.53 16.73
C SER A 274 -5.36 20.10 16.38
N THR A 275 -5.75 19.87 15.14
CA THR A 275 -6.00 18.52 14.58
C THR A 275 -4.97 18.25 13.49
N THR A 276 -4.18 17.21 13.68
CA THR A 276 -3.27 16.70 12.66
C THR A 276 -4.02 15.71 11.78
N THR A 277 -4.08 15.96 10.47
CA THR A 277 -4.69 15.04 9.50
C THR A 277 -3.66 14.64 8.48
N GLU A 278 -3.50 13.34 8.27
CA GLU A 278 -2.67 12.78 7.21
C GLU A 278 -3.54 12.51 5.98
N GLU A 279 -3.18 13.13 4.85
CA GLU A 279 -3.85 12.92 3.57
C GLU A 279 -2.93 12.15 2.63
N VAL A 280 -3.40 11.00 2.14
CA VAL A 280 -2.71 10.21 1.11
C VAL A 280 -3.04 10.75 -0.27
N HIS A 281 -2.01 11.00 -1.07
CA HIS A 281 -2.11 11.46 -2.45
C HIS A 281 -1.49 10.46 -3.42
N ASN A 282 -2.07 10.36 -4.61
CA ASN A 282 -1.58 9.51 -5.70
C ASN A 282 -1.24 10.37 -6.92
N ARG A 283 -0.13 10.03 -7.57
CA ARG A 283 0.32 10.58 -8.84
C ARG A 283 0.64 9.42 -9.77
N TYR A 284 0.13 9.48 -10.98
CA TYR A 284 0.31 8.48 -12.02
C TYR A 284 0.98 9.14 -13.21
N GLY A 285 1.77 8.40 -13.99
CA GLY A 285 2.47 9.05 -15.08
C GLY A 285 3.42 8.16 -15.84
N ILE A 286 4.11 8.76 -16.78
CA ILE A 286 5.14 8.10 -17.59
C ILE A 286 6.47 8.86 -17.52
N LEU A 287 7.56 8.11 -17.65
CA LEU A 287 8.91 8.61 -17.84
C LEU A 287 9.37 8.20 -19.23
N LEU A 288 9.96 9.13 -19.98
CA LEU A 288 10.49 8.89 -21.32
C LEU A 288 11.64 9.85 -21.62
N ASP A 289 12.38 9.57 -22.68
CA ASP A 289 13.39 10.50 -23.19
C ASP A 289 12.73 11.62 -24.00
N PHE A 290 13.23 12.84 -23.82
CA PHE A 290 12.72 14.06 -24.45
C PHE A 290 13.91 14.98 -24.83
N PRO A 291 14.52 14.75 -26.01
CA PRO A 291 15.78 15.39 -26.39
C PRO A 291 15.65 16.87 -26.80
N TYR A 292 14.45 17.44 -26.74
CA TYR A 292 14.16 18.78 -27.26
C TYR A 292 14.30 19.90 -26.21
N ALA A 293 14.42 19.54 -24.93
CA ALA A 293 14.56 20.50 -23.84
C ALA A 293 15.27 19.89 -22.63
N SER A 294 15.76 20.75 -21.75
CA SER A 294 16.33 20.37 -20.45
C SER A 294 15.97 21.40 -19.40
N SER A 295 15.91 20.99 -18.13
CA SER A 295 15.70 21.88 -16.99
C SER A 295 14.43 22.74 -17.11
N LEU A 296 13.30 22.12 -17.49
CA LEU A 296 12.01 22.78 -17.72
C LEU A 296 10.91 22.05 -16.95
N THR A 297 10.13 22.78 -16.17
CA THR A 297 8.96 22.25 -15.48
C THR A 297 7.72 23.05 -15.83
N ILE A 298 6.69 22.36 -16.31
CA ILE A 298 5.34 22.88 -16.59
C ILE A 298 4.40 22.26 -15.56
N ASN A 299 4.06 23.04 -14.54
CA ASN A 299 3.42 22.57 -13.32
C ASN A 299 1.91 22.82 -13.32
N GLY A 300 1.11 21.78 -13.48
CA GLY A 300 -0.35 21.86 -13.29
C GLY A 300 -0.81 21.52 -11.88
N TYR A 301 0.04 20.90 -11.03
CA TYR A 301 -0.33 20.54 -9.66
C TYR A 301 -0.40 21.74 -8.72
N LYS A 302 0.37 22.81 -8.99
CA LYS A 302 0.39 24.10 -8.28
C LYS A 302 0.73 24.08 -6.78
N LYS A 303 0.69 22.92 -6.13
CA LYS A 303 1.13 22.70 -4.74
C LYS A 303 2.62 22.41 -4.66
N ALA A 304 3.25 22.07 -5.79
CA ALA A 304 4.69 21.92 -5.90
C ALA A 304 5.33 23.26 -6.28
N SER A 305 6.45 23.61 -5.65
CA SER A 305 7.29 24.73 -6.07
C SER A 305 8.58 24.20 -6.66
N TYR A 306 8.97 24.74 -7.81
CA TYR A 306 10.13 24.31 -8.57
C TYR A 306 11.12 25.47 -8.73
N LYS A 307 12.41 25.15 -8.70
CA LYS A 307 13.49 26.15 -8.84
C LYS A 307 13.59 26.60 -10.29
N GLY A 308 13.99 27.86 -10.49
CA GLY A 308 14.22 28.43 -11.82
C GLY A 308 13.52 29.75 -12.03
N VAL A 309 13.76 30.34 -13.20
CA VAL A 309 13.13 31.58 -13.65
C VAL A 309 11.69 31.29 -14.05
N ASP A 310 10.78 32.17 -13.63
CA ASP A 310 9.39 32.14 -14.06
C ASP A 310 9.29 32.45 -15.56
N TYR A 311 8.45 31.70 -16.26
CA TYR A 311 8.06 32.01 -17.62
C TYR A 311 6.54 32.14 -17.71
N HIS A 312 6.09 33.20 -18.39
CA HIS A 312 4.68 33.45 -18.67
C HIS A 312 4.47 33.39 -20.18
N SER A 313 3.51 32.60 -20.63
CA SER A 313 3.13 32.58 -22.04
C SER A 313 2.14 33.71 -22.36
N GLU A 314 1.88 33.98 -23.63
CA GLU A 314 0.81 34.91 -24.05
C GLU A 314 -0.60 34.29 -23.89
N SER A 315 -0.71 32.97 -23.68
CA SER A 315 -1.99 32.28 -23.55
C SER A 315 -2.52 32.34 -22.11
N THR A 316 -3.54 33.17 -21.89
CA THR A 316 -4.23 33.28 -20.59
C THR A 316 -4.87 31.95 -20.14
N ALA A 317 -5.39 31.17 -21.09
CA ALA A 317 -5.96 29.85 -20.82
C ALA A 317 -4.91 28.88 -20.28
N PHE A 318 -3.71 28.87 -20.89
CA PHE A 318 -2.60 28.05 -20.41
C PHE A 318 -2.11 28.48 -19.04
N ASN A 319 -1.87 29.79 -18.84
CA ASN A 319 -1.37 30.33 -17.58
C ASN A 319 -2.37 30.14 -16.42
N ARG A 320 -3.67 29.98 -16.73
CA ARG A 320 -4.68 29.59 -15.73
C ARG A 320 -4.44 28.17 -15.21
N PHE A 321 -3.93 27.26 -16.02
CA PHE A 321 -3.74 25.86 -15.66
C PHE A 321 -2.33 25.56 -15.15
N TYR A 322 -1.31 26.17 -15.74
CA TYR A 322 0.08 25.83 -15.51
C TYR A 322 0.90 27.01 -15.00
N THR A 323 1.90 26.70 -14.18
CA THR A 323 3.04 27.59 -13.92
C THR A 323 4.30 27.00 -14.54
N VAL A 324 5.13 27.82 -15.18
CA VAL A 324 6.32 27.36 -15.89
C VAL A 324 7.58 27.86 -15.22
N ARG A 325 8.50 26.94 -14.93
CA ARG A 325 9.82 27.21 -14.38
C ARG A 325 10.87 26.62 -15.30
N SER A 326 11.94 27.36 -15.55
CA SER A 326 13.05 26.87 -16.35
C SER A 326 14.38 27.42 -15.85
N LYS A 327 15.49 26.78 -16.23
CA LYS A 327 16.82 27.36 -16.01
C LYS A 327 16.98 28.69 -16.76
N GLU A 328 16.46 28.76 -17.98
CA GLU A 328 16.51 29.92 -18.87
C GLU A 328 15.15 30.13 -19.55
N ALA A 329 14.61 31.35 -19.50
CA ALA A 329 13.31 31.68 -20.08
C ALA A 329 13.22 31.38 -21.59
N LEU A 330 14.35 31.49 -22.31
CA LEU A 330 14.42 31.17 -23.74
C LEU A 330 14.15 29.67 -24.01
N THR A 331 14.56 28.77 -23.11
CA THR A 331 14.27 27.34 -23.21
C THR A 331 12.77 27.07 -23.12
N ALA A 332 12.09 27.71 -22.15
CA ALA A 332 10.64 27.61 -22.03
C ALA A 332 9.94 28.15 -23.29
N ALA A 333 10.36 29.30 -23.81
CA ALA A 333 9.79 29.90 -25.03
C ALA A 333 9.95 29.01 -26.27
N ARG A 334 11.07 28.29 -26.40
CA ARG A 334 11.33 27.37 -27.53
C ARG A 334 10.40 26.15 -27.52
N VAL A 335 10.08 25.64 -26.34
CA VAL A 335 9.19 24.48 -26.18
C VAL A 335 7.73 24.89 -26.28
N LEU A 336 7.35 26.01 -25.67
CA LEU A 336 5.96 26.48 -25.57
C LEU A 336 5.51 27.24 -26.82
N LYS A 337 5.67 26.61 -27.99
CA LYS A 337 5.06 27.07 -29.24
C LYS A 337 3.52 26.98 -29.13
N PRO A 338 2.76 27.76 -29.92
CA PRO A 338 1.29 27.75 -29.86
C PRO A 338 0.67 26.34 -29.92
N ALA A 339 1.11 25.48 -30.84
CA ALA A 339 0.61 24.12 -30.95
C ALA A 339 0.89 23.24 -29.72
N VAL A 340 2.04 23.43 -29.05
CA VAL A 340 2.38 22.72 -27.80
C VAL A 340 1.50 23.22 -26.66
N ILE A 341 1.27 24.54 -26.60
CA ILE A 341 0.37 25.15 -25.61
C ILE A 341 -1.04 24.59 -25.75
N ASP A 342 -1.58 24.51 -26.97
CA ASP A 342 -2.92 23.97 -27.23
C ASP A 342 -3.01 22.51 -26.76
N ARG A 343 -2.00 21.70 -27.08
CA ARG A 343 -1.96 20.30 -26.66
C ARG A 343 -1.88 20.13 -25.13
N LEU A 344 -1.17 21.03 -24.44
CA LEU A 344 -1.11 21.04 -22.97
C LEU A 344 -2.43 21.49 -22.33
N ILE A 345 -3.17 22.39 -22.97
CA ILE A 345 -4.53 22.76 -22.52
C ILE A 345 -5.47 21.55 -22.65
N GLU A 346 -5.42 20.84 -23.78
CA GLU A 346 -6.20 19.61 -23.98
C GLU A 346 -5.82 18.52 -22.96
N LEU A 347 -4.52 18.34 -22.68
CA LEU A 347 -4.04 17.41 -21.65
C LEU A 347 -4.70 17.73 -20.30
N ARG A 348 -4.79 19.01 -19.93
CA ARG A 348 -5.44 19.43 -18.68
C ARG A 348 -6.94 19.16 -18.67
N GLN A 349 -7.61 19.22 -19.81
CA GLN A 349 -9.04 18.94 -19.90
C GLN A 349 -9.34 17.45 -19.65
N GLN A 350 -8.42 16.56 -20.00
CA GLN A 350 -8.58 15.12 -19.82
C GLN A 350 -8.01 14.58 -18.51
N PHE A 351 -6.93 15.18 -18.01
CA PHE A 351 -6.20 14.72 -16.84
C PHE A 351 -6.18 15.78 -15.75
N ASP A 352 -6.31 15.34 -14.50
CA ASP A 352 -6.27 16.22 -13.35
C ASP A 352 -4.85 16.58 -12.98
N TYR A 353 -4.60 17.89 -12.93
CA TYR A 353 -3.33 18.47 -12.50
C TYR A 353 -2.11 17.83 -13.19
N PRO A 354 -2.07 17.76 -14.53
CA PRO A 354 -0.93 17.23 -15.25
C PRO A 354 0.31 18.09 -14.98
N THR A 355 1.47 17.48 -14.82
CA THR A 355 2.76 18.16 -14.67
C THR A 355 3.74 17.52 -15.62
N LEU A 356 4.50 18.34 -16.34
CA LEU A 356 5.63 17.89 -17.15
C LEU A 356 6.91 18.40 -16.48
N ASP A 357 7.83 17.49 -16.20
CA ASP A 357 9.12 17.83 -15.59
C ASP A 357 10.24 17.22 -16.42
N ILE A 358 11.00 18.08 -17.08
CA ILE A 358 12.11 17.73 -17.96
C ILE A 358 13.40 18.04 -17.24
N ASN A 359 14.17 17.00 -16.95
CA ASN A 359 15.39 17.12 -16.17
C ASN A 359 16.57 17.67 -17.02
N ASP A 360 17.72 17.84 -16.37
CA ASP A 360 18.92 18.38 -17.02
C ASP A 360 19.51 17.43 -18.08
N GLN A 361 19.10 16.17 -18.11
CA GLN A 361 19.56 15.13 -19.03
C GLN A 361 18.60 14.92 -20.22
N GLY A 362 17.57 15.75 -20.36
CA GLY A 362 16.58 15.59 -21.42
C GLY A 362 15.70 14.35 -21.24
N ARG A 363 15.45 13.93 -20.00
CA ARG A 363 14.38 12.97 -19.67
C ARG A 363 13.16 13.72 -19.17
N MET A 364 11.98 13.25 -19.54
CA MET A 364 10.70 13.85 -19.18
C MET A 364 9.88 12.93 -18.30
N CYS A 365 9.28 13.51 -17.26
CA CYS A 365 8.23 12.92 -16.46
C CYS A 365 6.92 13.65 -16.79
N ILE A 366 5.90 12.92 -17.24
CA ILE A 366 4.53 13.43 -17.35
C ILE A 366 3.71 12.76 -16.25
N SER A 367 3.18 13.54 -15.32
CA SER A 367 2.44 13.05 -14.14
C SER A 367 1.05 13.67 -14.04
N THR A 368 0.10 12.99 -13.43
CA THR A 368 -1.29 13.44 -13.20
C THR A 368 -1.84 12.84 -11.90
N SER A 369 -2.91 13.42 -11.35
CA SER A 369 -3.69 12.83 -10.27
C SER A 369 -4.81 11.89 -10.74
N THR A 370 -5.10 11.85 -12.05
CA THR A 370 -6.04 10.89 -12.65
C THR A 370 -5.39 9.51 -12.72
N PRO A 371 -6.03 8.43 -12.22
CA PRO A 371 -5.52 7.07 -12.37
C PRO A 371 -5.36 6.67 -13.84
N LEU A 372 -4.18 6.20 -14.23
CA LEU A 372 -3.94 5.71 -15.60
C LEU A 372 -4.32 4.24 -15.77
N ILE A 373 -4.20 3.45 -14.69
CA ILE A 373 -4.72 2.09 -14.57
C ILE A 373 -5.95 2.20 -13.67
N SER A 374 -7.13 2.26 -14.28
CA SER A 374 -8.40 2.59 -13.61
C SER A 374 -9.45 1.49 -13.70
N GLU A 375 -9.16 0.49 -14.54
CA GLU A 375 -9.98 -0.65 -14.85
C GLU A 375 -10.16 -1.48 -13.58
N LYS A 376 -11.41 -1.86 -13.32
CA LYS A 376 -11.77 -2.63 -12.13
C LYS A 376 -12.30 -3.97 -12.56
N ARG A 377 -11.78 -5.03 -11.93
CA ARG A 377 -12.34 -6.36 -12.08
C ARG A 377 -13.80 -6.42 -11.62
N GLN A 378 -14.58 -7.23 -12.29
CA GLN A 378 -15.98 -7.52 -11.97
C GLN A 378 -16.10 -8.83 -11.19
N HIS A 379 -15.27 -9.82 -11.52
CA HIS A 379 -15.27 -11.15 -10.93
C HIS A 379 -13.99 -11.42 -10.12
N SER A 380 -13.86 -12.61 -9.56
CA SER A 380 -12.72 -13.01 -8.71
C SER A 380 -12.58 -14.52 -8.64
N LEU A 381 -11.48 -15.01 -8.06
CA LEU A 381 -11.26 -16.43 -7.77
C LEU A 381 -12.33 -17.07 -6.85
N SER A 382 -13.25 -16.29 -6.27
CA SER A 382 -14.42 -16.85 -5.58
C SER A 382 -15.44 -17.43 -6.56
N ASN A 383 -15.47 -16.92 -7.79
CA ASN A 383 -16.29 -17.36 -8.93
C ASN A 383 -15.35 -17.58 -10.14
N PRO A 384 -14.59 -18.70 -10.17
CA PRO A 384 -13.51 -18.90 -11.13
C PRO A 384 -13.97 -18.91 -12.59
N THR A 385 -15.17 -19.42 -12.88
CA THR A 385 -15.69 -19.52 -14.25
C THR A 385 -15.92 -18.14 -14.88
N GLU A 386 -16.60 -17.23 -14.19
CA GLU A 386 -16.82 -15.87 -14.67
C GLU A 386 -15.52 -15.06 -14.67
N PHE A 387 -14.65 -15.27 -13.68
CA PHE A 387 -13.35 -14.62 -13.64
C PHE A 387 -12.44 -15.08 -14.79
N TYR A 388 -12.51 -16.35 -15.17
CA TYR A 388 -11.82 -16.86 -16.36
C TYR A 388 -12.30 -16.14 -17.61
N GLN A 389 -13.62 -15.98 -17.80
CA GLN A 389 -14.19 -15.29 -18.95
C GLN A 389 -13.76 -13.82 -19.01
N GLU A 390 -13.72 -13.15 -17.87
CA GLU A 390 -13.23 -11.78 -17.75
C GLU A 390 -11.75 -11.68 -18.16
N ILE A 391 -10.88 -12.53 -17.60
CA ILE A 391 -9.45 -12.54 -17.89
C ILE A 391 -9.14 -13.03 -19.30
N ALA A 392 -10.00 -13.84 -19.93
CA ALA A 392 -9.85 -14.26 -21.32
C ALA A 392 -10.19 -13.13 -22.31
N GLY A 393 -10.83 -12.07 -21.83
CA GLY A 393 -11.03 -10.85 -22.58
C GLY A 393 -9.74 -10.04 -22.73
N HIS A 394 -9.85 -8.89 -23.41
CA HIS A 394 -8.76 -7.95 -23.51
C HIS A 394 -9.05 -6.73 -22.64
N THR A 395 -8.21 -6.50 -21.64
CA THR A 395 -8.31 -5.33 -20.76
C THR A 395 -7.49 -4.18 -21.36
N GLU A 396 -8.13 -3.25 -22.06
CA GLU A 396 -7.45 -2.07 -22.60
C GLU A 396 -7.20 -1.02 -21.50
N LEU A 397 -5.97 -0.54 -21.37
CA LEU A 397 -5.61 0.55 -20.46
C LEU A 397 -5.79 1.91 -21.14
N VAL A 398 -7.05 2.33 -21.30
CA VAL A 398 -7.44 3.54 -22.05
C VAL A 398 -6.72 4.80 -21.53
N GLY A 399 -6.55 4.91 -20.20
CA GLY A 399 -5.84 6.03 -19.58
C GLY A 399 -4.36 6.09 -19.97
N VAL A 400 -3.69 4.94 -20.01
CA VAL A 400 -2.29 4.81 -20.45
C VAL A 400 -2.18 5.17 -21.94
N ASN A 401 -3.04 4.61 -22.80
CA ASN A 401 -3.03 4.87 -24.24
C ASN A 401 -3.17 6.37 -24.54
N LYS A 402 -4.13 7.05 -23.90
CA LYS A 402 -4.30 8.51 -24.03
C LYS A 402 -3.05 9.27 -23.60
N MET A 403 -2.45 8.92 -22.46
CA MET A 403 -1.23 9.59 -21.98
C MET A 403 -0.06 9.41 -22.95
N LEU A 404 0.10 8.21 -23.53
CA LEU A 404 1.13 7.93 -24.53
C LEU A 404 0.87 8.71 -25.83
N ASP A 405 -0.38 8.86 -26.25
CA ASP A 405 -0.75 9.67 -27.42
C ASP A 405 -0.42 11.16 -27.19
N TYR A 406 -0.67 11.69 -25.99
CA TYR A 406 -0.23 13.03 -25.63
C TYR A 406 1.29 13.17 -25.68
N ALA A 407 2.03 12.19 -25.15
CA ALA A 407 3.49 12.20 -25.18
C ALA A 407 4.03 12.14 -26.62
N HIS A 408 3.41 11.32 -27.47
CA HIS A 408 3.71 11.24 -28.89
C HIS A 408 3.52 12.60 -29.58
N ASP A 409 2.39 13.26 -29.36
CA ASP A 409 2.13 14.57 -29.96
C ASP A 409 3.12 15.63 -29.48
N LEU A 410 3.47 15.62 -28.20
CA LEU A 410 4.47 16.53 -27.66
C LEU A 410 5.85 16.33 -28.27
N LEU A 411 6.28 15.08 -28.46
CA LEU A 411 7.52 14.76 -29.16
C LEU A 411 7.49 15.26 -30.61
N ARG A 412 6.38 15.02 -31.32
CA ARG A 412 6.18 15.42 -32.72
C ARG A 412 6.18 16.92 -32.91
N LEU A 413 5.46 17.67 -32.06
CA LEU A 413 5.34 19.13 -32.13
C LEU A 413 6.63 19.86 -31.69
N SER A 414 7.46 19.18 -30.90
CA SER A 414 8.74 19.70 -30.44
C SER A 414 9.89 19.44 -31.42
N ASP A 415 9.76 18.42 -32.27
CA ASP A 415 10.69 18.17 -33.37
C ASP A 415 10.53 19.24 -34.46
N ASN A 416 11.62 19.95 -34.77
CA ASN A 416 11.62 20.99 -35.80
C ASN A 416 11.69 20.43 -37.23
N ASN A 417 11.81 19.10 -37.39
CA ASN A 417 12.00 18.45 -38.70
C ASN A 417 10.72 17.96 -39.39
N PHE A 418 9.53 18.14 -38.80
CA PHE A 418 8.27 17.79 -39.47
C PHE A 418 7.93 18.82 -40.54
N GLN A 419 8.34 18.57 -41.79
CA GLN A 419 7.67 19.14 -42.95
C GLN A 419 6.22 18.62 -42.96
N GLN A 420 5.26 19.55 -43.10
CA GLN A 420 3.86 19.20 -43.28
C GLN A 420 3.68 18.52 -44.64
N ASP A 421 3.73 17.19 -44.66
CA ASP A 421 3.13 16.46 -45.77
C ASP A 421 1.63 16.75 -45.72
N SER A 422 1.21 17.58 -46.69
CA SER A 422 -0.14 18.12 -46.88
C SER A 422 -1.02 17.11 -47.60
#